data_AF-A0A0C2FAC0-F1
#
_entry.id   AF-A0A0C2FAC0-F1
#
_cell.length_a   1.000
_cell.length_b   1.000
_cell.length_c   1.000
_cell.angle_alpha   90.00
_cell.angle_beta   90.00
_cell.angle_gamma   90.00
#
_symmetry.space_group_name_H-M   'P 1'
#
loop_
_entity.id
_entity.type
_entity.pdbx_description
1 polymer ?
#
loop_
_entity_poly.entity_id
_entity_poly.type
_entity_poly.pdbx_seq_one_letter_code
_entity_poly.pdbx_strand_id
1 'polypeptide(L)'
;AELYNGRCCADPDADFQLLDRVVYTIQGSTIPFGSQGTVVGILSGKVDVLFDLEFNSGYRIRGAMNSGACVPKTSLINITYGKERKGRKPAEPSSGPEKRLLVGKENVSLKQK
;
A
#
# COMPACT_ATOMS: atom_id res chain seq x y z
N ALA A 1 7.66 -2.24 29.33
CA ALA A 1 7.28 -2.23 27.90
C ALA A 1 7.26 -0.79 27.36
N GLU A 2 8.35 -0.05 27.55
CA GLU A 2 8.35 1.43 27.49
C GLU A 2 9.39 2.03 26.53
N LEU A 3 9.99 1.24 25.63
CA LEU A 3 11.14 1.72 24.84
C LEU A 3 10.81 2.83 23.82
N TYR A 4 9.53 3.13 23.53
CA TYR A 4 9.14 4.08 22.46
C TYR A 4 7.90 4.96 22.73
N ASN A 5 7.41 5.09 23.97
CA ASN A 5 6.19 5.90 24.24
C ASN A 5 4.99 5.57 23.33
N GLY A 6 4.81 4.30 22.95
CA GLY A 6 3.75 3.86 22.02
C GLY A 6 3.96 4.24 20.55
N ARG A 7 5.09 4.89 20.21
CA ARG A 7 5.50 5.27 18.85
C ARG A 7 6.59 4.32 18.35
N CYS A 8 6.28 3.04 18.24
CA CYS A 8 7.17 2.12 17.56
C CYS A 8 7.07 2.43 16.05
N CYS A 9 8.10 3.02 15.46
CA CYS A 9 8.18 3.17 14.01
C CYS A 9 8.69 1.84 13.44
N ALA A 10 7.87 1.18 12.61
CA ALA A 10 8.33 0.07 11.81
C ALA A 10 9.44 0.50 10.84
N ASP A 11 10.18 -0.48 10.34
CA ASP A 11 11.34 -0.28 9.46
C ASP A 11 10.99 0.65 8.27
N PRO A 12 11.66 1.82 8.15
CA PRO A 12 11.40 2.76 7.06
C PRO A 12 11.76 2.20 5.69
N ASP A 13 12.68 1.23 5.63
CA ASP A 13 13.13 0.58 4.40
C ASP A 13 12.27 -0.66 4.05
N ALA A 14 11.23 -0.94 4.84
CA ALA A 14 10.30 -2.03 4.56
C ALA A 14 9.59 -1.84 3.22
N ASP A 15 9.69 -2.87 2.38
CA ASP A 15 8.95 -2.95 1.13
C ASP A 15 7.58 -3.61 1.31
N PHE A 16 6.62 -3.17 0.52
CA PHE A 16 5.23 -3.64 0.55
C PHE A 16 4.80 -3.94 -0.87
N GLN A 17 4.19 -5.11 -1.07
CA GLN A 17 3.52 -5.49 -2.30
C GLN A 17 2.03 -5.66 -2.03
N LEU A 18 1.23 -5.63 -3.10
CA LEU A 18 -0.18 -5.95 -3.00
C LEU A 18 -0.35 -7.36 -2.42
N LEU A 19 -1.40 -7.51 -1.61
CA LEU A 19 -1.76 -8.74 -0.91
C LEU A 19 -0.82 -9.14 0.25
N ASP A 20 0.21 -8.35 0.55
CA ASP A 20 0.99 -8.58 1.76
C ASP A 20 0.10 -8.46 3.01
N ARG A 21 0.36 -9.33 3.99
CA ARG A 21 -0.25 -9.30 5.31
C ARG A 21 0.55 -8.37 6.19
N VAL A 22 -0.15 -7.50 6.89
CA VAL A 22 0.45 -6.45 7.71
C VAL A 22 -0.18 -6.36 9.09
N VAL A 23 0.55 -5.77 10.03
CA VAL A 23 0.08 -5.44 11.38
C VAL A 23 0.34 -3.97 11.67
N TYR A 24 -0.66 -3.26 12.16
CA TYR A 24 -0.56 -1.85 12.56
C TYR A 24 0.06 -1.71 13.96
N THR A 25 0.96 -0.73 14.14
CA THR A 25 1.84 -0.66 15.32
C THR A 25 1.83 0.66 16.07
N ILE A 26 1.04 1.65 15.65
CA ILE A 26 0.97 2.94 16.34
C ILE A 26 -0.10 2.88 17.41
N GLN A 27 0.23 3.29 18.64
CA GLN A 27 -0.73 3.41 19.72
C GLN A 27 -1.36 4.82 19.75
N GLY A 28 -2.58 4.92 20.28
CA GLY A 28 -3.26 6.21 20.45
C GLY A 28 -3.71 6.87 19.15
N SER A 29 -3.79 6.11 18.05
CA SER A 29 -4.37 6.57 16.78
C SER A 29 -5.82 6.11 16.65
N THR A 30 -6.46 6.49 15.54
CA THR A 30 -7.85 6.09 15.25
C THR A 30 -7.98 4.63 14.81
N ILE A 31 -6.86 4.00 14.45
CA ILE A 31 -6.79 2.58 14.08
C ILE A 31 -6.34 1.80 15.32
N PRO A 32 -7.03 0.72 15.71
CA PRO A 32 -6.62 -0.06 16.88
C PRO A 32 -5.20 -0.63 16.72
N PHE A 33 -4.40 -0.52 17.77
CA PHE A 33 -3.06 -1.10 17.80
C PHE A 33 -3.13 -2.62 17.63
N GLY A 34 -2.24 -3.18 16.82
CA GLY A 34 -2.20 -4.61 16.54
C GLY A 34 -3.22 -5.08 15.51
N SER A 35 -4.04 -4.18 14.93
CA SER A 35 -4.95 -4.53 13.86
C SER A 35 -4.20 -5.15 12.67
N GLN A 36 -4.66 -6.32 12.25
CA GLN A 36 -4.11 -7.04 11.10
C GLN A 36 -4.93 -6.73 9.85
N GLY A 37 -4.26 -6.76 8.71
CA GLY A 37 -4.92 -6.51 7.44
C GLY A 37 -4.09 -6.94 6.25
N THR A 38 -4.61 -6.59 5.08
CA THR A 38 -4.03 -6.91 3.79
C THR A 38 -3.80 -5.63 2.99
N VAL A 39 -2.63 -5.51 2.37
CA VAL A 39 -2.32 -4.39 1.47
C VAL A 39 -3.18 -4.49 0.21
N VAL A 40 -3.96 -3.45 -0.06
CA VAL A 40 -4.86 -3.35 -1.22
C VAL A 40 -4.49 -2.22 -2.18
N GLY A 41 -3.58 -1.33 -1.77
CA GLY A 41 -3.06 -0.25 -2.61
C GLY A 41 -1.72 0.27 -2.09
N ILE A 42 -0.86 0.71 -3.01
CA ILE A 42 0.47 1.26 -2.67
C ILE A 42 0.56 2.65 -3.28
N LEU A 43 0.84 3.63 -2.43
CA LEU A 43 1.04 5.03 -2.79
C LEU A 43 2.45 5.45 -2.37
N SER A 44 2.96 6.55 -2.94
CA SER A 44 4.28 7.05 -2.54
C SER A 44 4.30 7.41 -1.04
N GLY A 45 5.04 6.64 -0.24
CA GLY A 45 5.14 6.80 1.22
C GLY A 45 3.95 6.29 2.05
N LYS A 46 2.86 5.82 1.43
CA LYS A 46 1.66 5.33 2.13
C LYS A 46 1.14 4.02 1.54
N VAL A 47 0.33 3.31 2.31
CA VAL A 47 -0.26 2.03 1.92
C VAL A 47 -1.73 2.04 2.29
N ASP A 48 -2.57 1.62 1.34
CA ASP A 48 -3.96 1.33 1.62
C ASP A 48 -4.06 -0.11 2.13
N VAL A 49 -4.63 -0.25 3.31
CA VAL A 49 -4.80 -1.52 4.01
C VAL A 49 -6.28 -1.77 4.21
N LEU A 50 -6.72 -2.97 3.89
CA LEU A 50 -8.01 -3.50 4.32
C LEU A 50 -7.78 -4.33 5.58
N PHE A 51 -8.22 -3.80 6.74
CA PHE A 51 -8.11 -4.51 8.01
C PHE A 51 -9.17 -5.61 8.13
N ASP A 52 -8.82 -6.66 8.88
CA ASP A 52 -9.67 -7.83 9.08
C ASP A 52 -10.91 -7.52 9.93
N LEU A 53 -10.82 -6.48 10.78
CA LEU A 53 -11.88 -6.03 11.66
C LEU A 53 -12.24 -4.57 11.38
N GLU A 54 -13.52 -4.24 11.59
CA GLU A 54 -14.03 -2.87 11.53
C GLU A 54 -13.49 -2.00 12.66
N PHE A 55 -13.39 -0.70 12.37
CA PHE A 55 -13.09 0.32 13.38
C PHE A 55 -13.76 1.64 12.99
N ASN A 56 -14.01 2.49 13.99
CA ASN A 56 -14.87 3.67 13.84
C ASN A 56 -14.41 4.66 12.75
N SER A 57 -13.11 4.78 12.51
CA SER A 57 -12.56 5.68 11.49
C SER A 57 -12.26 5.00 10.14
N GLY A 58 -12.65 3.73 9.98
CA GLY A 58 -12.39 2.98 8.76
C GLY A 58 -13.29 3.45 7.62
N TYR A 59 -12.73 3.54 6.41
CA TYR A 59 -13.53 3.80 5.22
C TYR A 59 -13.91 2.51 4.51
N ARG A 60 -15.00 2.58 3.74
CA ARG A 60 -15.54 1.44 3.02
C ARG A 60 -14.88 1.26 1.67
N ILE A 61 -14.39 0.06 1.38
CA ILE A 61 -13.88 -0.30 0.05
C ILE A 61 -14.90 -1.21 -0.64
N ARG A 62 -15.60 -0.70 -1.65
CA ARG A 62 -16.49 -1.46 -2.56
C ARG A 62 -17.34 -2.55 -1.88
N GLY A 63 -18.27 -2.16 -1.02
CA GLY A 63 -19.17 -3.14 -0.41
C GLY A 63 -18.64 -3.80 0.87
N ALA A 64 -17.34 -3.66 1.16
CA ALA A 64 -16.73 -4.22 2.36
C ALA A 64 -17.22 -3.53 3.65
N MET A 65 -16.72 -4.04 4.77
CA MET A 65 -16.82 -3.47 6.10
C MET A 65 -16.12 -2.09 6.19
N ASN A 66 -16.41 -1.29 7.22
CA ASN A 66 -15.69 -0.05 7.53
C ASN A 66 -14.30 -0.36 8.13
N SER A 67 -13.44 -0.96 7.31
CA SER A 67 -12.13 -1.47 7.74
C SER A 67 -10.97 -1.03 6.84
N GLY A 68 -11.21 -0.14 5.86
CA GLY A 68 -10.16 0.44 5.03
C GLY A 68 -9.43 1.59 5.73
N ALA A 69 -8.11 1.68 5.57
CA ALA A 69 -7.33 2.85 5.95
C ALA A 69 -6.13 3.09 5.02
N CYS A 70 -5.75 4.37 4.85
CA CYS A 70 -4.53 4.79 4.18
C CYS A 70 -3.53 5.27 5.23
N VAL A 71 -2.42 4.56 5.40
CA VAL A 71 -1.48 4.79 6.51
C VAL A 71 -0.03 4.93 6.02
N PRO A 72 0.86 5.59 6.79
CA PRO A 72 2.29 5.62 6.49
C PRO A 72 2.90 4.22 6.53
N LYS A 73 3.88 3.93 5.65
CA LYS A 73 4.62 2.65 5.65
C LYS A 73 5.21 2.30 7.02
N THR A 74 5.77 3.29 7.72
CA THR A 74 6.38 3.17 9.05
C THR A 74 5.39 2.81 10.16
N SER A 75 4.09 2.79 9.90
CA SER A 75 3.07 2.35 10.86
C SER A 75 2.76 0.85 10.79
N LEU A 76 3.28 0.16 9.78
CA LEU A 76 2.96 -1.23 9.46
C LEU A 76 4.19 -2.13 9.55
N ILE A 77 4.01 -3.31 10.13
CA ILE A 77 4.96 -4.42 9.99
C ILE A 77 4.45 -5.36 8.91
N ASN A 78 5.27 -5.65 7.89
CA ASN A 78 4.99 -6.66 6.88
C ASN A 78 5.31 -8.06 7.43
N ILE A 79 4.28 -8.85 7.71
CA ILE A 79 4.41 -10.21 8.28
C ILE A 79 4.49 -11.30 7.20
N THR A 80 4.26 -10.96 5.93
CA THR A 80 4.49 -11.86 4.79
C THR A 80 5.97 -11.91 4.42
N TYR A 81 6.70 -10.79 4.57
CA TYR A 81 8.08 -10.63 4.10
C TYR A 81 9.03 -11.76 4.56
N GLY A 82 8.99 -12.13 5.85
CA GLY A 82 9.88 -13.14 6.41
C GLY A 82 9.57 -14.60 6.00
N LYS A 83 8.31 -14.90 5.65
CA LYS A 83 7.88 -16.26 5.27
C LYS A 83 8.17 -16.59 3.82
N GLU A 84 8.07 -15.63 2.90
CA GLU A 84 8.18 -15.89 1.46
C GLU A 84 9.34 -15.15 0.74
N ARG A 85 9.98 -14.15 1.36
CA ARG A 85 11.00 -13.31 0.69
C ARG A 85 12.43 -13.45 1.20
N LYS A 86 12.72 -14.34 2.15
CA LYS A 86 14.10 -14.69 2.50
C LYS A 86 14.86 -15.16 1.24
N GLY A 87 15.77 -14.32 0.73
CA GLY A 87 16.68 -14.67 -0.36
C GLY A 87 16.40 -14.01 -1.72
N ARG A 88 15.33 -13.22 -1.90
CA ARG A 88 15.19 -12.41 -3.11
C ARG A 88 15.93 -11.09 -2.95
N LYS A 89 16.86 -10.79 -3.85
CA LYS A 89 17.39 -9.43 -3.99
C LYS A 89 16.23 -8.51 -4.41
N PRO A 90 16.11 -7.28 -3.88
CA PRO A 90 15.16 -6.30 -4.40
C PRO A 90 15.34 -6.22 -5.92
N ALA A 91 14.24 -6.32 -6.67
CA ALA A 91 14.30 -6.08 -8.10
C ALA A 91 14.68 -4.61 -8.29
N GLU A 92 15.87 -4.36 -8.84
CA GLU A 92 16.33 -3.04 -9.24
C GLU A 92 15.20 -2.35 -10.03
N PRO A 93 14.80 -1.11 -9.69
CA PRO A 93 13.84 -0.38 -10.50
C PRO A 93 14.45 -0.22 -11.90
N SER A 94 13.85 -0.87 -12.89
CA SER A 94 14.32 -0.81 -14.27
C SER A 94 14.20 0.63 -14.76
N SER A 95 15.31 1.37 -14.74
CA SER A 95 15.48 2.64 -15.43
C SER A 95 15.53 2.40 -16.95
N GLY A 96 14.39 2.03 -17.54
CA GLY A 96 14.22 1.99 -18.99
C GLY A 96 13.67 3.35 -19.47
N PRO A 97 14.14 3.91 -20.60
CA PRO A 97 13.63 5.17 -21.10
C PRO A 97 12.17 5.01 -21.50
N GLU A 98 11.31 5.88 -20.97
CA GLU A 98 9.90 6.03 -21.28
C GLU A 98 9.72 6.31 -22.78
N LYS A 99 9.49 5.27 -23.58
CA LYS A 99 9.11 5.43 -24.99
C LYS A 99 7.63 5.80 -25.04
N ARG A 100 7.39 7.11 -24.99
CA ARG A 100 6.14 7.79 -25.27
C ARG A 100 5.58 7.32 -26.62
N LEU A 101 4.60 6.41 -26.60
CA LEU A 101 3.83 6.04 -27.79
C LEU A 101 2.88 7.19 -28.16
N LEU A 102 3.27 8.01 -29.14
CA LEU A 102 2.35 8.90 -29.84
C LEU A 102 1.76 8.10 -31.02
N VAL A 103 0.56 7.54 -30.83
CA VAL A 103 -0.20 6.94 -31.93
C VAL A 103 -1.15 7.99 -32.51
N GLY A 104 -0.84 8.39 -33.75
CA GLY A 104 -1.77 8.57 -34.86
C GLY A 104 -2.83 9.67 -34.77
N LYS A 105 -2.56 10.82 -35.39
CA LYS A 105 -3.61 11.68 -35.97
C LYS A 105 -3.91 11.18 -37.38
N GLU A 106 -5.04 10.54 -37.59
CA GLU A 106 -5.59 10.33 -38.94
C GLU A 106 -6.54 11.49 -39.29
N ASN A 107 -6.24 12.16 -40.41
CA ASN A 107 -7.04 13.26 -40.95
C ASN A 107 -8.12 12.66 -41.85
N VAL A 108 -9.39 12.78 -41.46
CA VAL A 108 -10.52 12.47 -42.35
C VAL A 108 -10.75 13.67 -43.28
N SER A 109 -10.48 13.50 -44.56
CA SER A 109 -10.83 14.46 -45.61
C SER A 109 -12.18 14.08 -46.21
N LEU A 110 -13.19 14.89 -45.93
CA LEU A 110 -14.53 14.82 -46.54
C LEU A 110 -14.45 15.39 -47.95
N LYS A 111 -14.65 14.55 -48.97
CA LYS A 111 -15.05 15.01 -50.32
C LYS A 111 -16.54 14.71 -50.49
N GLN A 112 -17.34 15.78 -50.45
CA GLN A 112 -18.72 15.76 -50.92
C GLN A 112 -18.73 15.59 -52.45
N LYS A 113 -19.67 14.78 -52.93
CA LYS A 113 -20.10 14.72 -54.33
C LYS A 113 -21.38 15.54 -54.47
#